data_AF-A0A9W7YZ64-F1
#
_entry.id   AF-A0A9W7YZ64-F1
#
_cell.length_a   1.000
_cell.length_b   1.000
_cell.length_c   1.000
_cell.angle_alpha   90.00
_cell.angle_beta   90.00
_cell.angle_gamma   90.00
#
_symmetry.space_group_name_H-M   'P 1'
#
loop_
_entity.id
_entity.type
_entity.pdbx_description
1 polymer ?
#
loop_
_entity_poly.entity_id
_entity_poly.type
_entity_poly.pdbx_seq_one_letter_code
_entity_poly.pdbx_strand_id
1 'polypeptide(L)'
;MKFTSAFAAMALSLASSALAQNKCTEFSPCSREGYCDSDAMFCLWDLCDPATSYNATSCWQPEGCTSRTTTFDSSNDVIAIRTYGGNPQANAFLSVFEPNNAKAANGQLELDMTYDAANNKGFGATVKSSSTIKYGKVTARVKTASVATGVVTSFIIINEQTGDEFDFEWVGKNPAEVQTNYYYMKELDYTKMTSYAMADTSAAYHDYTIDWTAEKTTWLVDNVPIRVLNRADTFDAATGVYKYPTTEARVGFGIWDGGNSGAQGTQEWSGYPTPWSPTTVYKAMVDSVTIECAGGSEPSESESGSEQPTDSTSEQPTDDGNGEHSTDGGEPPIKCRPRY
;
A
#
# COMPACT_ATOMS: atom_id res chain seq x y z
N MET A 1 -24.70 -67.56 -6.18
CA MET A 1 -23.70 -67.24 -5.13
C MET A 1 -23.75 -65.74 -4.89
N LYS A 2 -24.18 -65.35 -3.68
CA LYS A 2 -24.13 -63.98 -3.16
C LYS A 2 -22.69 -63.64 -2.82
N PHE A 3 -22.23 -62.42 -3.11
CA PHE A 3 -21.36 -61.68 -2.21
C PHE A 3 -21.58 -60.18 -2.44
N THR A 4 -22.46 -59.63 -1.62
CA THR A 4 -22.56 -58.21 -1.28
C THR A 4 -21.32 -57.81 -0.49
N SER A 5 -20.65 -56.72 -0.85
CA SER A 5 -19.72 -56.02 0.05
C SER A 5 -20.16 -54.58 0.17
N ALA A 6 -20.62 -54.25 1.38
CA ALA A 6 -20.96 -52.91 1.81
C ALA A 6 -19.67 -52.18 2.19
N PHE A 7 -19.37 -51.06 1.54
CA PHE A 7 -18.40 -50.11 2.05
C PHE A 7 -19.12 -49.12 2.95
N ALA A 8 -18.80 -49.15 4.24
CA ALA A 8 -19.23 -48.17 5.22
C ALA A 8 -18.49 -46.85 4.94
N ALA A 9 -19.23 -45.82 4.54
CA ALA A 9 -18.72 -44.45 4.50
C ALA A 9 -18.69 -43.91 5.93
N MET A 10 -17.50 -43.83 6.51
CA MET A 10 -17.28 -43.16 7.79
C MET A 10 -17.10 -41.67 7.49
N ALA A 11 -18.13 -40.88 7.75
CA ALA A 11 -18.05 -39.43 7.66
C ALA A 11 -17.13 -38.93 8.79
N LEU A 12 -15.92 -38.51 8.44
CA LEU A 12 -15.02 -37.82 9.35
C LEU A 12 -15.54 -36.39 9.49
N SER A 13 -16.25 -36.10 10.58
CA SER A 13 -16.56 -34.71 10.93
C SER A 13 -15.25 -34.03 11.32
N LEU A 14 -14.70 -33.21 10.43
CA LEU A 14 -13.69 -32.22 10.79
C LEU A 14 -14.40 -31.19 11.68
N ALA A 15 -14.32 -31.40 12.99
CA ALA A 15 -14.54 -30.32 13.94
C ALA A 15 -13.45 -29.28 13.65
N SER A 16 -13.83 -28.21 12.96
CA SER A 16 -12.98 -27.04 12.78
C SER A 16 -12.84 -26.40 14.15
N SER A 17 -11.85 -26.83 14.92
CA SER A 17 -11.37 -26.09 16.08
C SER A 17 -10.81 -24.78 15.53
N ALA A 18 -11.62 -23.72 15.57
CA ALA A 18 -11.11 -22.37 15.47
C ALA A 18 -10.07 -22.22 16.57
N LEU A 19 -8.79 -22.32 16.20
CA LEU A 19 -7.72 -21.85 17.05
C LEU A 19 -8.05 -20.39 17.32
N ALA A 20 -8.37 -20.05 18.57
CA ALA A 20 -8.42 -18.66 18.97
C ALA A 20 -7.06 -18.08 18.58
N GLN A 21 -7.01 -17.25 17.53
CA GLN A 21 -5.83 -16.45 17.27
C GLN A 21 -5.61 -15.65 18.53
N ASN A 22 -4.48 -15.91 19.21
CA ASN A 22 -4.13 -15.17 20.40
C ASN A 22 -4.04 -13.70 19.99
N LYS A 23 -4.97 -12.90 20.50
CA LYS A 23 -4.92 -11.45 20.29
C LYS A 23 -3.57 -10.93 20.79
N CYS A 24 -3.06 -9.91 20.11
CA CYS A 24 -1.91 -9.18 20.55
C CYS A 24 -2.08 -8.59 21.97
N THR A 25 -0.99 -8.19 22.61
CA THR A 25 -1.00 -7.63 23.98
C THR A 25 -0.84 -6.11 23.94
N GLU A 26 -1.09 -5.43 25.05
CA GLU A 26 -0.88 -3.97 25.15
C GLU A 26 0.56 -3.52 24.86
N PHE A 27 1.56 -4.40 25.04
CA PHE A 27 2.97 -4.10 24.80
C PHE A 27 3.41 -4.28 23.35
N SER A 28 2.61 -5.00 22.56
CA SER A 28 2.85 -5.22 21.12
C SER A 28 1.48 -5.23 20.45
N PRO A 29 0.79 -4.08 20.40
CA PRO A 29 -0.66 -4.03 20.21
C PRO A 29 -1.12 -4.32 18.78
N CYS A 30 -0.24 -4.15 17.79
CA CYS A 30 -0.58 -4.22 16.38
C CYS A 30 -0.26 -5.60 15.82
N SER A 31 -1.26 -6.24 15.23
CA SER A 31 -1.07 -7.52 14.55
C SER A 31 -0.79 -7.33 13.08
N ARG A 32 0.12 -8.13 12.52
CA ARG A 32 0.33 -8.28 11.08
C ARG A 32 0.78 -9.70 10.79
N GLU A 33 0.12 -10.35 9.83
CA GLU A 33 0.50 -11.69 9.34
C GLU A 33 0.66 -12.74 10.48
N GLY A 34 -0.11 -12.60 11.56
CA GLY A 34 -0.07 -13.49 12.73
C GLY A 34 1.04 -13.19 13.75
N TYR A 35 1.80 -12.12 13.56
CA TYR A 35 2.80 -11.62 14.50
C TYR A 35 2.31 -10.32 15.15
N CYS A 36 2.91 -9.94 16.28
CA CYS A 36 2.55 -8.74 17.04
C CYS A 36 3.78 -7.87 17.27
N ASP A 37 3.65 -6.56 17.06
CA ASP A 37 4.67 -5.56 17.37
C ASP A 37 3.98 -4.21 17.71
N SER A 38 4.77 -3.18 17.97
CA SER A 38 4.36 -1.82 18.27
C SER A 38 4.92 -0.79 17.28
N ASP A 39 5.84 -1.18 16.40
CA ASP A 39 6.41 -0.29 15.39
C ASP A 39 5.49 -0.11 14.15
N ALA A 40 5.81 0.88 13.31
CA ALA A 40 4.97 1.22 12.18
C ALA A 40 4.90 0.10 11.10
N MET A 41 5.87 -0.82 11.04
CA MET A 41 5.79 -1.98 10.13
C MET A 41 4.57 -2.85 10.44
N PHE A 42 4.10 -2.81 11.68
CA PHE A 42 2.93 -3.54 12.17
C PHE A 42 1.71 -2.63 12.32
N CYS A 43 1.91 -1.39 12.76
CA CYS A 43 0.81 -0.54 13.16
C CYS A 43 0.19 0.31 12.06
N LEU A 44 0.85 0.51 10.90
CA LEU A 44 0.28 1.31 9.82
C LEU A 44 -1.07 0.76 9.35
N TRP A 45 -1.96 1.69 9.00
CA TRP A 45 -3.36 1.41 8.66
C TRP A 45 -3.56 0.28 7.65
N ASP A 46 -2.79 0.27 6.56
CA ASP A 46 -2.89 -0.70 5.47
C ASP A 46 -2.13 -2.00 5.73
N LEU A 47 -1.43 -2.13 6.87
CA LEU A 47 -0.64 -3.31 7.24
C LEU A 47 -1.22 -4.05 8.46
N CYS A 48 -1.82 -3.30 9.38
CA CYS A 48 -2.29 -3.79 10.66
C CYS A 48 -3.64 -4.52 10.55
N ASP A 49 -3.72 -5.74 11.06
CA ASP A 49 -4.98 -6.50 11.17
C ASP A 49 -5.72 -6.13 12.48
N PRO A 50 -6.85 -5.42 12.42
CA PRO A 50 -7.60 -5.03 13.62
C PRO A 50 -8.30 -6.21 14.31
N ALA A 51 -8.56 -7.32 13.62
CA ALA A 51 -9.28 -8.46 14.20
C ALA A 51 -8.44 -9.20 15.25
N THR A 52 -7.13 -9.26 15.02
CA THR A 52 -6.14 -9.97 15.84
C THR A 52 -5.28 -9.04 16.70
N SER A 53 -5.39 -7.73 16.50
CA SER A 53 -4.77 -6.72 17.35
C SER A 53 -5.35 -6.68 18.78
N TYR A 54 -4.64 -6.02 19.70
CA TYR A 54 -5.01 -5.97 21.13
C TYR A 54 -6.40 -5.37 21.35
N ASN A 55 -6.71 -4.27 20.67
CA ASN A 55 -8.01 -3.62 20.69
C ASN A 55 -8.32 -2.86 19.39
N ALA A 56 -9.53 -2.31 19.28
CA ALA A 56 -10.01 -1.62 18.08
C ALA A 56 -9.22 -0.36 17.68
N THR A 57 -8.39 0.18 18.58
CA THR A 57 -7.58 1.40 18.35
C THR A 57 -6.09 1.10 18.25
N SER A 58 -5.70 -0.18 18.11
CA SER A 58 -4.29 -0.56 18.03
C SER A 58 -3.68 -0.18 16.68
N CYS A 59 -4.40 -0.43 15.59
CA CYS A 59 -4.00 -0.01 14.25
C CYS A 59 -4.10 1.50 14.11
N TRP A 60 -3.10 2.10 13.48
CA TRP A 60 -3.10 3.52 13.18
C TRP A 60 -4.20 3.85 12.19
N GLN A 61 -4.69 5.08 12.26
CA GLN A 61 -5.62 5.60 11.27
C GLN A 61 -4.85 5.99 10.00
N PRO A 62 -5.49 5.98 8.82
CA PRO A 62 -4.84 6.43 7.60
C PRO A 62 -4.47 7.92 7.76
N GLU A 63 -3.26 8.26 7.35
CA GLU A 63 -2.76 9.64 7.43
C GLU A 63 -3.53 10.62 6.53
N GLY A 64 -4.27 10.09 5.56
CA GLY A 64 -4.96 10.85 4.55
C GLY A 64 -4.02 11.38 3.46
N CYS A 65 -4.62 11.94 2.43
CA CYS A 65 -3.91 12.51 1.30
C CYS A 65 -3.49 13.96 1.58
N THR A 66 -2.23 14.28 1.27
CA THR A 66 -1.72 15.66 1.26
C THR A 66 -1.08 15.94 -0.10
N SER A 67 -1.60 16.93 -0.83
CA SER A 67 -1.00 17.33 -2.10
C SER A 67 0.39 17.91 -1.87
N ARG A 68 1.40 17.33 -2.52
CA ARG A 68 2.82 17.68 -2.31
C ARG A 68 3.69 17.23 -3.47
N THR A 69 4.78 17.94 -3.67
CA THR A 69 5.91 17.46 -4.47
C THR A 69 7.07 17.14 -3.52
N THR A 70 7.64 15.94 -3.67
CA THR A 70 8.83 15.50 -2.94
C THR A 70 9.99 15.41 -3.92
N THR A 71 11.08 16.12 -3.61
CA THR A 71 12.33 16.18 -4.40
C THR A 71 13.51 15.48 -3.71
N PHE A 72 13.28 14.85 -2.55
CA PHE A 72 14.28 14.05 -1.84
C PHE A 72 15.58 14.83 -1.49
N ASP A 73 15.46 16.12 -1.23
CA ASP A 73 16.57 17.00 -0.84
C ASP A 73 17.02 16.74 0.61
N SER A 74 16.18 16.09 1.42
CA SER A 74 16.47 15.76 2.81
C SER A 74 16.63 14.26 2.98
N SER A 75 17.67 13.84 3.72
CA SER A 75 17.83 12.43 4.10
C SER A 75 16.66 11.89 4.93
N ASN A 76 15.86 12.77 5.55
CA ASN A 76 14.67 12.39 6.31
C ASN A 76 13.44 12.14 5.42
N ASP A 77 13.49 12.49 4.13
CA ASP A 77 12.39 12.20 3.20
C ASP A 77 12.18 10.69 3.06
N VAL A 78 13.24 9.88 3.24
CA VAL A 78 13.16 8.41 3.23
C VAL A 78 13.77 7.88 4.52
N ILE A 79 12.97 7.21 5.34
CA ILE A 79 13.44 6.54 6.56
C ILE A 79 13.05 5.07 6.56
N ALA A 80 13.65 4.26 7.41
CA ALA A 80 13.17 2.90 7.64
C ALA A 80 11.75 2.95 8.25
N ILE A 81 10.84 2.12 7.73
CA ILE A 81 9.45 2.08 8.20
C ILE A 81 9.36 1.83 9.71
N ARG A 82 10.25 0.99 10.27
CA ARG A 82 10.26 0.69 11.71
C ARG A 82 10.56 1.90 12.60
N THR A 83 11.19 2.95 12.06
CA THR A 83 11.50 4.17 12.82
C THR A 83 10.50 5.29 12.57
N TYR A 84 9.46 5.05 11.77
CA TYR A 84 8.46 6.06 11.47
C TYR A 84 7.59 6.36 12.69
N GLY A 85 7.45 7.64 13.01
CA GLY A 85 6.70 8.13 14.17
C GLY A 85 5.30 8.65 13.85
N GLY A 86 4.75 8.40 12.66
CA GLY A 86 3.40 8.82 12.29
C GLY A 86 3.26 10.27 11.80
N ASN A 87 4.35 10.89 11.33
CA ASN A 87 4.33 12.24 10.77
C ASN A 87 4.71 12.25 9.26
N PRO A 88 3.73 12.22 8.34
CA PRO A 88 4.00 12.12 6.90
C PRO A 88 4.60 13.40 6.33
N GLN A 89 4.49 14.55 7.01
CA GLN A 89 5.12 15.80 6.61
C GLN A 89 6.62 15.81 6.91
N ALA A 90 7.05 15.11 7.97
CA ALA A 90 8.47 14.98 8.31
C ALA A 90 9.18 13.89 7.50
N ASN A 91 8.46 12.82 7.15
CA ASN A 91 9.01 11.67 6.42
C ASN A 91 8.09 11.34 5.24
N ALA A 92 8.58 11.54 4.02
CA ALA A 92 7.79 11.38 2.81
C ALA A 92 7.48 9.92 2.47
N PHE A 93 8.50 9.08 2.58
CA PHE A 93 8.51 7.69 2.18
C PHE A 93 9.18 6.82 3.24
N LEU A 94 8.73 5.58 3.31
CA LEU A 94 9.12 4.58 4.29
C LEU A 94 9.72 3.39 3.55
N SER A 95 10.99 3.10 3.81
CA SER A 95 11.65 1.90 3.29
C SER A 95 11.22 0.67 4.07
N VAL A 96 10.80 -0.36 3.35
CA VAL A 96 10.08 -1.52 3.91
C VAL A 96 11.00 -2.68 4.27
N PHE A 97 12.19 -2.77 3.67
CA PHE A 97 13.07 -3.92 3.89
C PHE A 97 14.29 -3.58 4.74
N GLU A 98 14.75 -4.60 5.47
CA GLU A 98 16.06 -4.62 6.11
C GLU A 98 16.89 -5.77 5.49
N PRO A 99 18.13 -5.54 5.04
CA PRO A 99 18.84 -4.26 5.04
C PRO A 99 18.16 -3.20 4.17
N ASN A 100 18.18 -1.96 4.64
CA ASN A 100 17.59 -0.85 3.89
C ASN A 100 18.43 -0.50 2.66
N ASN A 101 17.89 -0.84 1.48
CA ASN A 101 18.47 -0.51 0.18
C ASN A 101 17.81 0.70 -0.50
N ALA A 102 17.06 1.51 0.24
CA ALA A 102 16.46 2.76 -0.26
C ALA A 102 16.91 3.96 0.57
N LYS A 103 17.18 5.08 -0.11
CA LYS A 103 17.57 6.33 0.57
C LYS A 103 17.25 7.56 -0.28
N ALA A 104 17.00 8.67 0.39
CA ALA A 104 17.09 9.99 -0.23
C ALA A 104 18.57 10.40 -0.29
N ALA A 105 19.11 10.57 -1.49
CA ALA A 105 20.49 11.01 -1.71
C ALA A 105 20.58 11.77 -3.02
N ASN A 106 21.43 12.81 -3.07
CA ASN A 106 21.68 13.59 -4.28
C ASN A 106 20.42 14.26 -4.90
N GLY A 107 19.43 14.63 -4.08
CA GLY A 107 18.18 15.23 -4.56
C GLY A 107 17.28 14.25 -5.31
N GLN A 108 17.34 12.97 -4.94
CA GLN A 108 16.51 11.90 -5.53
C GLN A 108 16.35 10.74 -4.53
N LEU A 109 15.33 9.91 -4.75
CA LEU A 109 15.23 8.59 -4.15
C LEU A 109 16.09 7.61 -4.95
N GLU A 110 17.05 6.98 -4.29
CA GLU A 110 17.85 5.87 -4.83
C GLU A 110 17.34 4.54 -4.29
N LEU A 111 17.04 3.60 -5.18
CA LEU A 111 16.67 2.23 -4.87
C LEU A 111 17.75 1.28 -5.40
N ASP A 112 18.44 0.61 -4.49
CA ASP A 112 19.53 -0.31 -4.81
C ASP A 112 19.03 -1.77 -4.79
N MET A 113 19.56 -2.58 -5.72
CA MET A 113 19.44 -4.02 -5.65
C MET A 113 20.84 -4.64 -5.70
N THR A 114 21.21 -5.32 -4.62
CA THR A 114 22.54 -5.90 -4.41
C THR A 114 22.46 -7.42 -4.44
N TYR A 115 23.59 -8.08 -4.71
CA TYR A 115 23.63 -9.54 -4.73
C TYR A 115 23.64 -10.12 -3.31
N ASP A 116 22.64 -10.94 -2.98
CA ASP A 116 22.59 -11.74 -1.76
C ASP A 116 23.16 -13.14 -2.05
N ALA A 117 24.45 -13.29 -1.74
CA ALA A 117 25.18 -14.53 -1.96
C ALA A 117 24.64 -15.71 -1.14
N ALA A 118 23.98 -15.47 0.00
CA ALA A 118 23.42 -16.53 0.83
C ALA A 118 22.19 -17.16 0.16
N ASN A 119 21.44 -16.37 -0.61
CA ASN A 119 20.21 -16.81 -1.28
C ASN A 119 20.34 -16.93 -2.81
N ASN A 120 21.52 -16.63 -3.37
CA ASN A 120 21.82 -16.71 -4.80
C ASN A 120 20.81 -15.92 -5.68
N LYS A 121 20.45 -14.72 -5.20
CA LYS A 121 19.50 -13.80 -5.84
C LYS A 121 19.81 -12.35 -5.45
N GLY A 122 19.19 -11.40 -6.13
CA GLY A 122 19.19 -10.00 -5.73
C GLY A 122 18.33 -9.74 -4.50
N PHE A 123 18.79 -8.83 -3.65
CA PHE A 123 18.01 -8.23 -2.58
C PHE A 123 17.74 -6.77 -2.94
N GLY A 124 16.49 -6.47 -3.24
CA GLY A 124 16.04 -5.19 -3.74
C GLY A 124 15.63 -4.21 -2.65
N ALA A 125 14.79 -3.26 -3.04
CA ALA A 125 14.23 -2.26 -2.14
C ALA A 125 12.75 -2.01 -2.50
N THR A 126 11.96 -1.70 -1.47
CA THR A 126 10.60 -1.20 -1.62
C THR A 126 10.43 -0.01 -0.70
N VAL A 127 9.91 1.10 -1.22
CA VAL A 127 9.47 2.25 -0.42
C VAL A 127 7.99 2.50 -0.61
N LYS A 128 7.34 3.07 0.41
CA LYS A 128 5.93 3.49 0.37
C LYS A 128 5.74 4.88 0.91
N SER A 129 4.81 5.65 0.37
CA SER A 129 4.47 6.97 0.87
C SER A 129 3.91 6.88 2.29
N SER A 130 4.32 7.80 3.14
CA SER A 130 3.79 7.93 4.50
C SER A 130 2.35 8.46 4.52
N SER A 131 1.95 9.22 3.50
CA SER A 131 0.56 9.60 3.26
C SER A 131 -0.14 8.57 2.39
N THR A 132 -1.46 8.48 2.53
CA THR A 132 -2.33 7.68 1.66
C THR A 132 -2.89 8.53 0.52
N ILE A 133 -3.56 7.90 -0.43
CA ILE A 133 -4.30 8.55 -1.50
C ILE A 133 -5.57 7.74 -1.79
N LYS A 134 -6.70 8.44 -1.92
CA LYS A 134 -7.93 7.89 -2.49
C LYS A 134 -8.40 8.84 -3.59
N TYR A 135 -8.16 8.44 -4.83
CA TYR A 135 -8.27 9.28 -6.02
C TYR A 135 -7.33 10.51 -6.02
N GLY A 136 -7.10 11.05 -7.21
CA GLY A 136 -6.14 12.10 -7.47
C GLY A 136 -5.13 11.66 -8.52
N LYS A 137 -4.05 12.42 -8.64
CA LYS A 137 -3.02 12.21 -9.66
C LYS A 137 -1.66 12.08 -9.00
N VAL A 138 -0.94 11.03 -9.37
CA VAL A 138 0.44 10.80 -8.90
C VAL A 138 1.35 10.81 -10.10
N THR A 139 2.27 11.78 -10.14
CA THR A 139 3.30 11.89 -11.18
C THR A 139 4.66 11.63 -10.56
N ALA A 140 5.39 10.63 -11.05
CA ALA A 140 6.72 10.29 -10.62
C ALA A 140 7.72 10.45 -11.77
N ARG A 141 8.83 11.15 -11.52
CA ARG A 141 9.91 11.30 -12.48
C ARG A 141 10.94 10.20 -12.27
N VAL A 142 10.88 9.16 -13.11
CA VAL A 142 11.60 7.90 -12.88
C VAL A 142 12.62 7.64 -13.98
N LYS A 143 13.79 7.13 -13.59
CA LYS A 143 14.77 6.49 -14.46
C LYS A 143 14.99 5.06 -13.96
N THR A 144 14.73 4.10 -14.82
CA THR A 144 14.66 2.68 -14.43
C THR A 144 16.03 2.07 -14.26
N ALA A 145 16.09 0.91 -13.60
CA ALA A 145 17.36 0.41 -13.09
C ALA A 145 18.35 -0.08 -14.15
N SER A 146 17.87 -0.85 -15.13
CA SER A 146 18.74 -1.57 -16.05
C SER A 146 17.99 -2.17 -17.22
N VAL A 147 18.73 -2.46 -18.28
CA VAL A 147 18.34 -3.33 -19.41
C VAL A 147 18.74 -4.80 -19.20
N ALA A 148 19.21 -5.13 -18.00
CA ALA A 148 19.55 -6.51 -17.65
C ALA A 148 18.27 -7.35 -17.49
N THR A 149 18.28 -8.57 -18.02
CA THR A 149 17.21 -9.55 -17.79
C THR A 149 16.96 -9.73 -16.29
N GLY A 150 15.70 -9.92 -15.92
CA GLY A 150 15.29 -10.22 -14.56
C GLY A 150 15.28 -9.03 -13.59
N VAL A 151 15.87 -7.89 -13.94
CA VAL A 151 15.78 -6.66 -13.16
C VAL A 151 14.44 -5.99 -13.44
N VAL A 152 13.65 -5.78 -12.39
CA VAL A 152 12.35 -5.09 -12.48
C VAL A 152 12.38 -3.82 -11.65
N THR A 153 11.93 -2.72 -12.22
CA THR A 153 11.58 -1.48 -11.50
C THR A 153 10.07 -1.35 -11.45
N SER A 154 9.50 -0.87 -10.35
CA SER A 154 8.05 -0.66 -10.22
C SER A 154 7.70 0.71 -9.64
N PHE A 155 6.57 1.25 -10.10
CA PHE A 155 5.84 2.35 -9.48
C PHE A 155 4.40 1.87 -9.30
N ILE A 156 3.96 1.78 -8.06
CA ILE A 156 2.70 1.15 -7.67
C ILE A 156 1.84 2.11 -6.83
N ILE A 157 0.52 2.03 -6.96
CA ILE A 157 -0.45 2.53 -5.98
C ILE A 157 -1.19 1.31 -5.46
N ILE A 158 -0.98 0.95 -4.18
CA ILE A 158 -1.50 -0.30 -3.60
C ILE A 158 -2.08 -0.10 -2.21
N ASN A 159 -3.17 -0.81 -1.93
CA ASN A 159 -3.63 -1.10 -0.57
C ASN A 159 -3.27 -2.55 -0.23
N GLU A 160 -2.40 -2.78 0.76
CA GLU A 160 -1.88 -4.12 1.07
C GLU A 160 -2.91 -5.08 1.68
N GLN A 161 -3.93 -4.55 2.38
CA GLN A 161 -4.99 -5.38 2.95
C GLN A 161 -5.96 -5.87 1.89
N THR A 162 -6.43 -4.97 1.03
CA THR A 162 -7.43 -5.27 0.01
C THR A 162 -6.79 -5.86 -1.24
N GLY A 163 -5.59 -5.42 -1.61
CA GLY A 163 -4.88 -5.73 -2.85
C GLY A 163 -5.49 -5.09 -4.08
N ASP A 164 -6.16 -3.96 -3.90
CA ASP A 164 -6.42 -3.02 -4.99
C ASP A 164 -5.09 -2.37 -5.40
N GLU A 165 -4.81 -2.38 -6.69
CA GLU A 165 -3.50 -2.02 -7.23
C GLU A 165 -3.59 -1.37 -8.61
N PHE A 166 -2.75 -0.37 -8.85
CA PHE A 166 -2.36 0.12 -10.17
C PHE A 166 -0.84 0.20 -10.26
N ASP A 167 -0.28 -0.18 -11.39
CA ASP A 167 1.19 -0.20 -11.52
C ASP A 167 1.68 0.27 -12.89
N PHE A 168 2.93 0.73 -12.85
CA PHE A 168 3.88 0.67 -13.94
C PHE A 168 4.98 -0.32 -13.56
N GLU A 169 5.34 -1.20 -14.50
CA GLU A 169 6.48 -2.10 -14.38
C GLU A 169 7.42 -1.95 -15.57
N TRP A 170 8.72 -1.85 -15.29
CA TRP A 170 9.77 -1.86 -16.30
C TRP A 170 10.64 -3.08 -16.11
N VAL A 171 10.65 -3.92 -17.14
CA VAL A 171 11.36 -5.19 -17.15
C VAL A 171 12.61 -5.03 -18.00
N GLY A 172 13.79 -5.19 -17.41
CA GLY A 172 15.05 -4.98 -18.12
C GLY A 172 15.22 -5.88 -19.35
N LYS A 173 14.58 -7.05 -19.40
CA LYS A 173 14.49 -7.91 -20.60
C LYS A 173 13.88 -7.21 -21.82
N ASN A 174 12.94 -6.29 -21.61
CA ASN A 174 12.25 -5.53 -22.66
C ASN A 174 12.40 -4.02 -22.40
N PRO A 175 13.59 -3.44 -22.61
CA PRO A 175 13.86 -2.05 -22.20
C PRO A 175 13.14 -0.99 -23.06
N ALA A 176 12.57 -1.39 -24.21
CA ALA A 176 11.87 -0.50 -25.13
C ALA A 176 10.34 -0.45 -24.89
N GLU A 177 9.90 -0.84 -23.70
CA GLU A 177 8.50 -0.74 -23.29
C GLU A 177 8.37 -0.42 -21.80
N VAL A 178 7.20 0.10 -21.43
CA VAL A 178 6.70 0.08 -20.06
C VAL A 178 5.42 -0.75 -20.03
N GLN A 179 5.24 -1.52 -18.97
CA GLN A 179 4.02 -2.30 -18.73
C GLN A 179 3.14 -1.57 -17.72
N THR A 180 1.84 -1.65 -17.93
CA THR A 180 0.83 -1.16 -16.99
C THR A 180 -0.07 -2.31 -16.60
N ASN A 181 -0.47 -2.36 -15.34
CA ASN A 181 -1.42 -3.34 -14.88
C ASN A 181 -2.28 -2.78 -13.73
N TYR A 182 -3.29 -3.57 -13.35
CA TYR A 182 -4.13 -3.30 -12.20
C TYR A 182 -4.72 -4.59 -11.64
N TYR A 183 -4.91 -4.63 -10.33
CA TYR A 183 -5.57 -5.74 -9.62
C TYR A 183 -6.70 -5.22 -8.77
N TYR A 184 -7.79 -6.00 -8.69
CA TYR A 184 -8.93 -5.73 -7.84
C TYR A 184 -8.99 -6.78 -6.75
N MET A 185 -8.97 -6.36 -5.48
CA MET A 185 -9.17 -7.23 -4.33
C MET A 185 -8.28 -8.52 -4.30
N LYS A 186 -6.98 -8.41 -4.66
CA LYS A 186 -6.03 -9.55 -4.78
C LYS A 186 -6.37 -10.59 -5.85
N GLU A 187 -7.33 -10.31 -6.74
CA GLU A 187 -7.65 -11.20 -7.85
C GLU A 187 -6.54 -11.16 -8.90
N LEU A 188 -5.68 -12.18 -8.90
CA LEU A 188 -4.58 -12.31 -9.85
C LEU A 188 -5.12 -12.61 -11.26
N ASP A 189 -5.10 -11.58 -12.11
CA ASP A 189 -5.44 -11.68 -13.52
C ASP A 189 -4.32 -11.07 -14.37
N TYR A 190 -3.39 -11.93 -14.77
CA TYR A 190 -2.22 -11.55 -15.57
C TYR A 190 -2.57 -11.13 -17.01
N THR A 191 -3.83 -11.26 -17.44
CA THR A 191 -4.25 -10.88 -18.80
C THR A 191 -4.52 -9.38 -18.95
N LYS A 192 -4.59 -8.64 -17.83
CA LYS A 192 -4.82 -7.20 -17.78
C LYS A 192 -3.59 -6.35 -18.06
N MET A 193 -2.40 -6.96 -18.11
CA MET A 193 -1.17 -6.28 -18.44
C MET A 193 -1.25 -5.72 -19.87
N THR A 194 -0.80 -4.48 -20.05
CA THR A 194 -0.65 -3.87 -21.37
C THR A 194 0.70 -3.18 -21.47
N SER A 195 1.44 -3.46 -22.54
CA SER A 195 2.71 -2.78 -22.86
C SER A 195 2.48 -1.53 -23.71
N TYR A 196 3.30 -0.50 -23.46
CA TYR A 196 3.43 0.68 -24.30
C TYR A 196 4.88 0.81 -24.76
N ALA A 197 5.09 0.91 -26.08
CA ALA A 197 6.43 1.03 -26.65
C ALA A 197 7.00 2.43 -26.43
N MET A 198 8.24 2.50 -25.94
CA MET A 198 8.97 3.76 -25.73
C MET A 198 10.48 3.57 -25.85
N ALA A 199 11.25 4.66 -25.77
CA ALA A 199 12.71 4.57 -25.74
C ALA A 199 13.19 3.92 -24.43
N ASP A 200 14.46 3.48 -24.41
CA ASP A 200 15.09 2.88 -23.23
C ASP A 200 15.00 3.78 -22.00
N THR A 201 14.19 3.35 -21.03
CA THR A 201 13.85 4.10 -19.81
C THR A 201 14.98 4.08 -18.77
N SER A 202 16.04 3.29 -18.98
CA SER A 202 17.23 3.30 -18.12
C SER A 202 18.21 4.42 -18.48
N ALA A 203 18.10 4.95 -19.71
CA ALA A 203 19.00 5.98 -20.22
C ALA A 203 18.58 7.42 -19.85
N ALA A 204 17.29 7.65 -19.54
CA ALA A 204 16.75 8.98 -19.27
C ALA A 204 15.59 8.95 -18.26
N TYR A 205 15.31 10.10 -17.64
CA TYR A 205 14.12 10.27 -16.81
C TYR A 205 12.90 10.58 -17.68
N HIS A 206 11.78 9.96 -17.32
CA HIS A 206 10.46 10.21 -17.88
C HIS A 206 9.47 10.48 -16.74
N ASP A 207 8.41 11.22 -17.04
CA ASP A 207 7.33 11.47 -16.09
C ASP A 207 6.24 10.42 -16.28
N TYR A 208 6.04 9.57 -15.28
CA TYR A 208 5.01 8.53 -15.26
C TYR A 208 3.89 8.95 -14.35
N THR A 209 2.67 8.93 -14.87
CA THR A 209 1.50 9.41 -14.14
C THR A 209 0.42 8.36 -14.05
N ILE A 210 -0.14 8.19 -12.86
CA ILE A 210 -1.43 7.51 -12.65
C ILE A 210 -2.43 8.59 -12.21
N ASP A 211 -3.40 8.89 -13.08
CA ASP A 211 -4.54 9.77 -12.81
C ASP A 211 -5.76 8.91 -12.49
N TRP A 212 -6.14 8.85 -11.22
CA TRP A 212 -7.09 7.91 -10.65
C TRP A 212 -8.31 8.63 -10.13
N THR A 213 -9.49 8.25 -10.61
CA THR A 213 -10.78 8.79 -10.19
C THR A 213 -11.75 7.66 -9.87
N ALA A 214 -12.94 7.98 -9.35
CA ALA A 214 -13.98 6.96 -9.11
C ALA A 214 -14.45 6.25 -10.39
N GLU A 215 -14.32 6.90 -11.56
CA GLU A 215 -14.90 6.40 -12.82
C GLU A 215 -13.86 5.91 -13.82
N LYS A 216 -12.60 6.31 -13.68
CA LYS A 216 -11.53 5.89 -14.59
C LYS A 216 -10.14 6.08 -14.00
N THR A 217 -9.21 5.27 -14.49
CA THR A 217 -7.76 5.45 -14.32
C THR A 217 -7.12 5.72 -15.67
N THR A 218 -6.24 6.72 -15.73
CA THR A 218 -5.42 7.01 -16.92
C THR A 218 -3.95 6.91 -16.56
N TRP A 219 -3.20 6.10 -17.32
CA TRP A 219 -1.74 6.07 -17.27
C TRP A 219 -1.19 7.02 -18.32
N LEU A 220 -0.23 7.85 -17.93
CA LEU A 220 0.46 8.77 -18.83
C LEU A 220 1.97 8.61 -18.75
N VAL A 221 2.63 8.85 -19.88
CA VAL A 221 4.09 8.98 -20.00
C VAL A 221 4.36 10.34 -20.62
N ASP A 222 5.16 11.18 -19.97
CA ASP A 222 5.49 12.53 -20.40
C ASP A 222 4.25 13.37 -20.78
N ASN A 223 3.21 13.28 -19.92
CA ASN A 223 1.88 13.89 -20.11
C ASN A 223 1.07 13.39 -21.32
N VAL A 224 1.50 12.31 -21.99
CA VAL A 224 0.74 11.65 -23.06
C VAL A 224 -0.01 10.45 -22.46
N PRO A 225 -1.36 10.40 -22.56
CA PRO A 225 -2.13 9.22 -22.14
C PRO A 225 -1.75 7.99 -22.98
N ILE A 226 -1.34 6.92 -22.31
CA ILE A 226 -0.97 5.65 -22.95
C ILE A 226 -2.00 4.54 -22.71
N ARG A 227 -2.81 4.67 -21.66
CA ARG A 227 -3.88 3.73 -21.32
C ARG A 227 -4.98 4.44 -20.54
N VAL A 228 -6.24 4.09 -20.83
CA VAL A 228 -7.41 4.49 -20.05
C VAL A 228 -8.18 3.23 -19.68
N LEU A 229 -8.50 3.09 -18.39
CA LEU A 229 -9.39 2.07 -17.85
C LEU A 229 -10.64 2.76 -17.33
N ASN A 230 -11.79 2.57 -17.97
CA ASN A 230 -13.06 3.04 -17.42
C ASN A 230 -13.59 1.98 -16.44
N ARG A 231 -14.10 2.41 -15.29
CA ARG A 231 -14.76 1.52 -14.32
C ARG A 231 -15.89 0.73 -14.96
N ALA A 232 -16.65 1.34 -15.87
CA ALA A 232 -17.73 0.65 -16.59
C ALA A 232 -17.24 -0.58 -17.38
N ASP A 233 -16.00 -0.54 -17.89
CA ASP A 233 -15.41 -1.63 -18.68
C ASP A 233 -14.95 -2.81 -17.81
N THR A 234 -14.91 -2.63 -16.48
CA THR A 234 -14.53 -3.69 -15.53
C THR A 234 -15.73 -4.44 -14.94
N PHE A 235 -16.92 -4.27 -15.50
CA PHE A 235 -18.12 -4.95 -15.01
C PHE A 235 -18.04 -6.46 -15.29
N ASP A 236 -18.04 -7.26 -14.23
CA ASP A 236 -18.16 -8.71 -14.33
C ASP A 236 -19.64 -9.10 -14.20
N ALA A 237 -20.25 -9.50 -15.32
CA ALA A 237 -21.65 -9.89 -15.37
C ALA A 237 -21.98 -11.14 -14.54
N ALA A 238 -21.00 -12.01 -14.27
CA ALA A 238 -21.24 -13.21 -13.47
C ALA A 238 -21.38 -12.89 -11.98
N THR A 239 -20.67 -11.86 -11.50
CA THR A 239 -20.68 -11.44 -10.09
C THR A 239 -21.51 -10.19 -9.84
N GLY A 240 -21.83 -9.41 -10.89
CA GLY A 240 -22.51 -8.12 -10.78
C GLY A 240 -21.65 -7.01 -10.18
N VAL A 241 -20.32 -7.19 -10.18
CA VAL A 241 -19.35 -6.29 -9.52
C VAL A 241 -18.47 -5.61 -10.56
N TYR A 242 -18.19 -4.33 -10.34
CA TYR A 242 -17.14 -3.62 -11.07
C TYR A 242 -15.79 -3.96 -10.43
N LYS A 243 -14.96 -4.74 -11.13
CA LYS A 243 -13.60 -5.10 -10.71
C LYS A 243 -12.63 -3.95 -10.95
N TYR A 244 -12.92 -2.80 -10.36
CA TYR A 244 -12.16 -1.57 -10.46
C TYR A 244 -11.58 -1.21 -9.08
N PRO A 245 -10.29 -0.87 -8.97
CA PRO A 245 -9.72 -0.51 -7.68
C PRO A 245 -10.31 0.79 -7.13
N THR A 246 -10.75 0.78 -5.88
CA THR A 246 -11.49 1.89 -5.22
C THR A 246 -11.06 2.18 -3.80
N THR A 247 -10.20 1.34 -3.19
CA THR A 247 -9.78 1.51 -1.80
C THR A 247 -8.61 2.48 -1.67
N GLU A 248 -8.60 3.24 -0.57
CA GLU A 248 -7.49 4.15 -0.25
C GLU A 248 -6.16 3.40 -0.18
N ALA A 249 -5.10 3.94 -0.76
CA ALA A 249 -3.87 3.23 -1.05
C ALA A 249 -2.62 4.09 -0.76
N ARG A 250 -1.44 3.49 -0.86
CA ARG A 250 -0.15 4.21 -0.79
C ARG A 250 0.57 4.15 -2.12
N VAL A 251 1.33 5.19 -2.42
CA VAL A 251 2.27 5.23 -3.54
C VAL A 251 3.52 4.45 -3.14
N GLY A 252 4.01 3.56 -3.98
CA GLY A 252 5.22 2.80 -3.74
C GLY A 252 6.16 2.78 -4.94
N PHE A 253 7.43 2.54 -4.65
CA PHE A 253 8.45 2.28 -5.67
C PHE A 253 9.28 1.09 -5.27
N GLY A 254 9.71 0.30 -6.25
CA GLY A 254 10.52 -0.88 -6.00
C GLY A 254 11.56 -1.15 -7.06
N ILE A 255 12.59 -1.88 -6.65
CA ILE A 255 13.52 -2.59 -7.53
C ILE A 255 13.65 -4.02 -7.02
N TRP A 256 13.51 -5.02 -7.89
CA TRP A 256 13.53 -6.43 -7.48
C TRP A 256 14.02 -7.38 -8.56
N ASP A 257 14.45 -8.56 -8.11
CA ASP A 257 15.05 -9.61 -8.95
C ASP A 257 13.98 -10.62 -9.33
N GLY A 258 13.28 -10.39 -10.45
CA GLY A 258 12.32 -11.34 -11.00
C GLY A 258 12.98 -12.56 -11.64
N GLY A 259 14.21 -12.40 -12.15
CA GLY A 259 14.91 -13.45 -12.87
C GLY A 259 15.44 -14.56 -11.96
N ASN A 260 15.65 -14.32 -10.67
CA ASN A 260 16.09 -15.32 -9.69
C ASN A 260 15.12 -15.46 -8.51
N SER A 261 13.88 -15.00 -8.64
CA SER A 261 12.84 -15.18 -7.62
C SER A 261 11.48 -15.56 -8.20
N GLY A 262 10.49 -15.76 -7.34
CA GLY A 262 9.10 -16.03 -7.73
C GLY A 262 8.87 -17.37 -8.43
N ALA A 263 7.68 -17.51 -8.99
CA ALA A 263 7.27 -18.69 -9.76
C ALA A 263 7.90 -18.69 -11.16
N GLN A 264 7.88 -19.84 -11.84
CA GLN A 264 8.46 -19.98 -13.19
C GLN A 264 7.93 -18.93 -14.18
N GLY A 265 6.63 -18.62 -14.15
CA GLY A 265 6.06 -17.58 -15.02
C GLY A 265 6.65 -16.18 -14.78
N THR A 266 6.95 -15.83 -13.53
CA THR A 266 7.63 -14.57 -13.18
C THR A 266 9.05 -14.52 -13.75
N GLN A 267 9.77 -15.64 -13.67
CA GLN A 267 11.13 -15.76 -14.21
C GLN A 267 11.14 -15.70 -15.75
N GLU A 268 10.16 -16.31 -16.40
CA GLU A 268 10.01 -16.27 -17.85
C GLU A 268 9.63 -14.86 -18.35
N TRP A 269 8.72 -14.19 -17.65
CA TRP A 269 8.31 -12.81 -17.92
C TRP A 269 9.48 -11.84 -17.75
N SER A 270 10.10 -11.83 -16.57
CA SER A 270 11.18 -10.90 -16.22
C SER A 270 12.51 -11.20 -16.92
N GLY A 271 12.77 -12.47 -17.23
CA GLY A 271 13.98 -12.97 -17.86
C GLY A 271 14.92 -13.67 -16.87
N TYR A 272 15.06 -14.99 -17.02
CA TYR A 272 16.01 -15.81 -16.26
C TYR A 272 17.33 -16.05 -17.02
N PRO A 273 18.49 -16.00 -16.34
CA PRO A 273 18.70 -15.48 -15.00
C PRO A 273 18.88 -13.95 -15.00
N THR A 274 18.74 -13.33 -13.84
CA THR A 274 19.30 -12.00 -13.58
C THR A 274 20.83 -12.11 -13.55
N PRO A 275 21.55 -11.28 -14.32
CA PRO A 275 23.00 -11.36 -14.35
C PRO A 275 23.60 -10.80 -13.07
N TRP A 276 24.40 -11.61 -12.37
CA TRP A 276 25.01 -11.24 -11.10
C TRP A 276 26.51 -11.49 -11.08
N SER A 277 27.22 -10.58 -10.42
CA SER A 277 28.57 -10.75 -9.90
C SER A 277 28.58 -10.25 -8.45
N PRO A 278 29.57 -10.62 -7.62
CA PRO A 278 29.65 -10.15 -6.22
C PRO A 278 29.67 -8.63 -6.05
N THR A 279 30.00 -7.88 -7.10
CA THR A 279 30.07 -6.40 -7.08
C THR A 279 28.93 -5.74 -7.87
N THR A 280 28.01 -6.51 -8.44
CA THR A 280 26.90 -5.95 -9.22
C THR A 280 25.93 -5.24 -8.29
N VAL A 281 25.55 -4.01 -8.65
CA VAL A 281 24.48 -3.23 -8.02
C VAL A 281 23.63 -2.64 -9.13
N TYR A 282 22.34 -2.92 -9.13
CA TYR A 282 21.35 -2.25 -9.99
C TYR A 282 20.70 -1.11 -9.21
N LYS A 283 20.38 0.00 -9.89
CA LYS A 283 19.90 1.22 -9.24
C LYS A 283 18.75 1.86 -10.01
N ALA A 284 17.55 1.87 -9.46
CA ALA A 284 16.46 2.71 -9.95
C ALA A 284 16.50 4.08 -9.24
N MET A 285 16.14 5.14 -9.97
CA MET A 285 16.15 6.50 -9.45
C MET A 285 14.80 7.16 -9.64
N VAL A 286 14.31 7.84 -8.61
CA VAL A 286 13.11 8.69 -8.67
C VAL A 286 13.51 10.11 -8.27
N ASP A 287 13.52 11.01 -9.25
CA ASP A 287 13.94 12.41 -9.09
C ASP A 287 12.91 13.20 -8.28
N SER A 288 11.62 13.01 -8.59
CA SER A 288 10.54 13.63 -7.82
C SER A 288 9.26 12.82 -7.87
N VAL A 289 8.42 13.03 -6.85
CA VAL A 289 7.05 12.50 -6.79
C VAL A 289 6.10 13.63 -6.44
N THR A 290 5.16 13.90 -7.32
CA THR A 290 4.07 14.85 -7.11
C THR A 290 2.77 14.09 -6.90
N ILE A 291 2.16 14.28 -5.74
CA ILE A 291 0.84 13.77 -5.39
C ILE A 291 -0.12 14.96 -5.40
N GLU A 292 -1.20 14.85 -6.16
CA GLU A 292 -2.30 15.80 -6.25
C GLU A 292 -3.57 15.08 -5.79
N CYS A 293 -4.00 15.32 -4.55
CA CYS A 293 -5.20 14.69 -4.01
C CYS A 293 -6.45 15.17 -4.76
N ALA A 294 -7.42 14.28 -4.96
CA ALA A 294 -8.75 14.71 -5.38
C ALA A 294 -9.31 15.71 -4.36
N GLY A 295 -9.78 16.87 -4.83
CA GLY A 295 -10.45 17.85 -3.97
C GLY A 295 -11.67 17.21 -3.32
N GLY A 296 -11.79 17.33 -2.00
CA GLY A 296 -12.89 16.74 -1.22
C GLY A 296 -14.25 17.30 -1.61
N SER A 297 -14.84 16.72 -2.64
CA SER A 297 -16.27 16.77 -2.93
C SER A 297 -16.68 15.39 -3.43
N GLU A 298 -16.78 14.46 -2.49
CA GLU A 298 -17.75 13.37 -2.62
C GLU A 298 -19.11 14.02 -2.95
N PRO A 299 -19.88 13.53 -3.94
CA PRO A 299 -21.25 13.99 -4.10
C PRO A 299 -21.97 13.65 -2.80
N SER A 300 -22.48 14.67 -2.11
CA SER A 300 -23.43 14.46 -1.02
C SER A 300 -24.52 13.54 -1.56
N GLU A 301 -24.71 12.37 -0.94
CA GLU A 301 -25.95 11.63 -1.08
C GLU A 301 -27.06 12.62 -0.73
N SER A 302 -27.80 13.05 -1.76
CA SER A 302 -29.03 13.81 -1.57
C SER A 302 -30.00 12.85 -0.90
N GLU A 303 -30.10 12.91 0.43
CA GLU A 303 -31.26 12.38 1.12
C GLU A 303 -32.49 13.05 0.49
N SER A 304 -33.27 12.24 -0.23
CA SER A 304 -34.58 12.61 -0.71
C SER A 304 -35.49 12.79 0.51
N GLY A 305 -35.53 14.00 1.04
CA GLY A 305 -36.49 14.42 2.05
C GLY A 305 -37.90 14.25 1.53
N SER A 306 -38.67 13.39 2.19
CA SER A 306 -40.13 13.42 2.12
C SER A 306 -40.64 14.30 3.25
N GLU A 307 -41.21 15.45 2.89
CA GLU A 307 -41.95 16.33 3.78
C GLU A 307 -43.23 15.63 4.27
N GLN A 308 -43.55 15.70 5.58
CA GLN A 308 -44.75 16.37 6.14
C GLN A 308 -44.86 16.18 7.68
N PRO A 309 -45.72 16.92 8.43
CA PRO A 309 -45.27 18.09 9.20
C PRO A 309 -45.63 18.07 10.70
N THR A 310 -44.93 18.95 11.44
CA THR A 310 -45.32 19.73 12.64
C THR A 310 -46.18 19.09 13.75
N ASP A 311 -45.64 19.06 14.97
CA ASP A 311 -46.34 19.68 16.12
C ASP A 311 -45.33 20.11 17.21
N SER A 312 -45.83 20.97 18.08
CA SER A 312 -45.20 22.01 18.89
C SER A 312 -45.12 21.66 20.38
N THR A 313 -44.47 22.55 21.16
CA THR A 313 -44.47 22.67 22.64
C THR A 313 -43.58 21.66 23.38
N SER A 314 -42.86 21.95 24.48
CA SER A 314 -42.82 23.09 25.44
C SER A 314 -41.59 22.95 26.35
N GLU A 315 -41.08 24.09 26.82
CA GLU A 315 -40.61 24.40 28.18
C GLU A 315 -39.43 23.65 28.85
N GLN A 316 -38.40 24.45 29.15
CA GLN A 316 -37.46 24.36 30.27
C GLN A 316 -38.20 24.49 31.63
N PRO A 317 -37.66 24.02 32.79
CA PRO A 317 -36.60 24.80 33.45
C PRO A 317 -35.58 24.03 34.33
N THR A 318 -34.57 24.85 34.69
CA THR A 318 -33.49 24.80 35.68
C THR A 318 -33.76 24.13 37.04
N ASP A 319 -32.72 23.59 37.69
CA ASP A 319 -32.36 24.01 39.06
C ASP A 319 -30.93 23.59 39.47
N ASP A 320 -30.40 24.40 40.38
CA ASP A 320 -29.07 24.51 40.99
C ASP A 320 -28.66 23.35 41.93
N GLY A 321 -27.37 23.28 42.27
CA GLY A 321 -26.89 22.39 43.33
C GLY A 321 -25.40 22.47 43.64
N ASN A 322 -25.03 23.48 44.44
CA ASN A 322 -23.71 23.80 44.96
C ASN A 322 -23.18 22.76 45.99
N GLY A 323 -21.85 22.63 46.17
CA GLY A 323 -21.27 21.90 47.32
C GLY A 323 -19.76 21.66 47.30
N GLU A 324 -18.98 22.54 47.95
CA GLU A 324 -17.57 22.35 48.31
C GLU A 324 -17.39 21.92 49.78
N HIS A 325 -16.48 20.96 50.03
CA HIS A 325 -15.61 20.75 51.22
C HIS A 325 -14.89 19.38 51.04
N SER A 326 -13.67 19.05 51.46
CA SER A 326 -12.49 19.66 52.10
C SER A 326 -11.39 18.56 52.17
N THR A 327 -10.11 18.94 51.98
CA THR A 327 -8.82 18.45 52.60
C THR A 327 -8.62 16.94 52.92
N ASP A 328 -7.50 16.25 52.68
CA ASP A 328 -6.07 16.51 52.96
C ASP A 328 -5.21 15.32 52.44
N GLY A 329 -3.88 15.51 52.23
CA GLY A 329 -2.87 14.45 52.47
C GLY A 329 -2.08 13.77 51.31
N GLY A 330 -1.07 14.45 50.76
CA GLY A 330 0.33 14.02 50.47
C GLY A 330 0.74 12.74 49.67
N GLU A 331 1.37 12.94 48.49
CA GLU A 331 2.71 12.39 48.07
C GLU A 331 3.17 12.95 46.67
N PRO A 332 4.48 13.14 46.36
CA PRO A 332 4.98 13.61 45.05
C PRO A 332 5.72 12.51 44.22
N PRO A 333 6.20 12.75 42.97
CA PRO A 333 5.83 13.77 41.99
C PRO A 333 5.27 13.20 40.66
N ILE A 334 4.50 14.07 40.03
CA ILE A 334 3.86 13.99 38.71
C ILE A 334 4.88 14.01 37.56
N LYS A 335 4.63 13.26 36.47
CA LYS A 335 4.95 13.54 35.04
C LYS A 335 4.37 12.38 34.20
N CYS A 336 3.53 12.51 33.18
CA CYS A 336 2.82 13.59 32.51
C CYS A 336 1.52 12.99 31.95
N ARG A 337 0.39 13.70 32.05
CA ARG A 337 -0.87 13.40 31.37
C ARG A 337 -1.00 14.26 30.08
N PRO A 338 -1.97 13.95 29.19
CA PRO A 338 -1.89 14.13 27.73
C PRO A 338 -2.24 15.55 27.28
N ARG A 339 -1.98 15.85 26.01
CA ARG A 339 -2.63 16.96 25.29
C ARG A 339 -3.53 16.39 24.21
N TYR A 340 -4.70 17.03 24.15
CA TYR A 340 -5.89 16.79 23.31
C TYR A 340 -5.64 16.39 21.87
#